data_AF-A0A942S3C9-F1
#
_entry.id   AF-A0A942S3C9-F1
#
_cell.length_a   1.000
_cell.length_b   1.000
_cell.length_c   1.000
_cell.angle_alpha   90.00
_cell.angle_beta   90.00
_cell.angle_gamma   90.00
#
_symmetry.space_group_name_H-M   'P 1'
#
loop_
_entity.id
_entity.type
_entity.pdbx_description
1 polymer ?
#
loop_
_entity_poly.entity_id
_entity_poly.type
_entity_poly.pdbx_seq_one_letter_code
_entity_poly.pdbx_strand_id
1 'polypeptide(L)'
;MAKNDLTALRDHMFEVIERLKSNNDPQADECEKMDVETAKAITNAAQTIVHSAKIEIDFLKIIAKGDNIQGVEAAAEKTRFLSHKANGSQG
;
A
#
# COMPACT_ATOMS: atom_id res chain seq x y z
N MET A 1 -1.77 6.65 13.84
CA MET A 1 -0.78 6.74 12.75
C MET A 1 -1.22 5.79 11.65
N ALA A 2 -1.22 6.23 10.39
CA ALA A 2 -1.51 5.36 9.26
C ALA A 2 -0.49 4.20 9.26
N LYS A 3 -0.98 2.97 9.14
CA LYS A 3 -0.10 1.81 8.93
C LYS A 3 0.37 1.85 7.49
N ASN A 4 1.66 1.65 7.26
CA ASN A 4 2.25 1.63 5.91
C ASN A 4 2.12 0.23 5.30
N ASP A 5 0.89 -0.29 5.22
CA ASP A 5 0.59 -1.60 4.64
C ASP A 5 -0.53 -1.53 3.58
N LEU A 6 -0.69 -2.61 2.80
CA LEU A 6 -1.67 -2.66 1.70
C LEU A 6 -3.12 -2.69 2.20
N THR A 7 -3.37 -3.09 3.45
CA THR A 7 -4.71 -3.07 4.03
C THR A 7 -5.12 -1.62 4.30
N ALA A 8 -4.26 -0.85 4.96
CA ALA A 8 -4.48 0.57 5.18
C ALA A 8 -4.58 1.36 3.86
N LEU A 9 -3.78 1.00 2.84
CA LEU A 9 -3.93 1.60 1.52
C LEU A 9 -5.33 1.35 0.93
N ARG A 10 -5.87 0.13 1.08
CA ARG A 10 -7.21 -0.22 0.61
C ARG A 10 -8.29 0.57 1.34
N ASP A 11 -8.17 0.70 2.65
CA ASP A 11 -9.10 1.48 3.47
C ASP A 11 -9.13 2.94 3.01
N HIS A 12 -7.96 3.55 2.78
CA HIS A 12 -7.87 4.90 2.22
C HIS A 12 -8.45 5.02 0.81
N MET A 13 -8.33 3.99 -0.04
CA MET A 13 -8.96 4.01 -1.37
C MET A 13 -10.48 3.96 -1.29
N PHE A 14 -11.03 3.21 -0.33
CA PHE A 14 -12.47 3.23 -0.09
C PHE A 14 -12.93 4.58 0.46
N GLU A 15 -12.18 5.19 1.37
CA GLU A 15 -12.48 6.54 1.87
C GLU A 15 -12.52 7.57 0.71
N VAL A 16 -11.56 7.53 -0.22
CA VAL A 16 -11.57 8.39 -1.42
C VAL A 16 -12.84 8.18 -2.25
N ILE A 17 -13.26 6.93 -2.44
CA ILE A 17 -14.49 6.58 -3.18
C ILE A 17 -15.73 7.14 -2.45
N GLU A 18 -15.80 6.98 -1.13
CA GLU A 18 -16.91 7.48 -0.32
C GLU A 18 -16.98 9.01 -0.40
N ARG A 19 -15.86 9.71 -0.23
CA ARG A 19 -15.81 11.18 -0.33
C ARG A 19 -16.22 11.70 -1.71
N LEU A 20 -15.84 11.00 -2.78
CA LEU A 20 -16.31 11.33 -4.14
C LEU A 20 -17.81 11.12 -4.31
N LYS A 21 -18.40 10.09 -3.68
CA LYS A 21 -19.86 9.88 -3.69
C LYS A 21 -20.58 10.99 -2.92
N SER A 22 -20.02 11.47 -1.81
CA SER A 22 -20.56 12.57 -1.00
C SER A 22 -20.71 13.88 -1.78
N ASN A 23 -20.00 14.07 -2.91
CA ASN A 23 -20.22 15.22 -3.79
C ASN A 23 -21.65 15.32 -4.33
N ASN A 24 -22.36 14.19 -4.43
CA ASN A 24 -23.75 14.14 -4.91
C ASN A 24 -24.77 14.05 -3.76
N ASP A 25 -24.31 14.04 -2.51
CA ASP A 25 -25.19 14.01 -1.34
C ASP A 25 -25.48 15.44 -0.87
N PRO A 26 -26.74 15.91 -0.91
CA PRO A 26 -27.10 17.25 -0.44
C PRO A 26 -26.97 17.42 1.08
N GLN A 27 -26.85 16.33 1.85
CA GLN A 27 -26.71 16.36 3.31
C GLN A 27 -25.25 16.24 3.78
N ALA A 28 -24.31 15.93 2.87
CA ALA A 28 -22.91 15.78 3.23
C ALA A 28 -22.26 17.12 3.57
N ASP A 29 -21.45 17.11 4.63
CA ASP A 29 -20.64 18.25 5.03
C ASP A 29 -19.55 18.52 3.97
N GLU A 30 -19.13 19.78 3.84
CA GLU A 30 -18.08 20.17 2.89
C GLU A 30 -16.74 19.47 3.17
N CYS A 31 -16.48 19.03 4.41
CA CYS A 31 -15.27 18.27 4.77
C CYS A 31 -15.31 16.80 4.36
N GLU A 32 -16.49 16.28 4.02
CA GLU A 32 -16.71 14.91 3.53
C GLU A 32 -16.61 14.84 2.00
N LYS A 33 -16.69 15.98 1.32
CA LYS A 33 -16.55 16.08 -0.13
C LYS A 33 -15.09 16.08 -0.56
N MET A 34 -14.84 15.69 -1.81
CA MET A 34 -13.49 15.64 -2.37
C MET A 34 -13.51 16.04 -3.83
N ASP A 35 -12.60 16.95 -4.20
CA ASP A 35 -12.45 17.32 -5.60
C ASP A 35 -11.81 16.19 -6.42
N VAL A 36 -12.13 16.16 -7.72
CA VAL A 36 -11.71 15.10 -8.62
C VAL A 36 -10.19 15.13 -8.87
N GLU A 37 -9.52 16.29 -8.79
CA GLU A 37 -8.08 16.39 -9.02
C GLU A 37 -7.29 15.80 -7.84
N THR A 38 -7.69 16.10 -6.61
CA THR A 38 -7.14 15.50 -5.40
C THR A 38 -7.36 14.00 -5.38
N ALA A 39 -8.56 13.52 -5.73
CA ALA A 39 -8.82 12.08 -5.83
C ALA A 39 -7.92 11.40 -6.87
N LYS A 40 -7.70 12.04 -8.03
CA LYS A 40 -6.74 11.56 -9.05
C LYS A 40 -5.30 11.52 -8.50
N ALA A 41 -4.87 12.56 -7.78
CA ALA A 41 -3.52 12.59 -7.20
C ALA A 41 -3.32 11.45 -6.19
N ILE A 42 -4.28 11.22 -5.30
CA ILE A 42 -4.24 10.14 -4.31
C ILE A 42 -4.23 8.77 -4.99
N THR A 43 -5.11 8.55 -5.98
CA THR A 43 -5.18 7.26 -6.69
C THR A 43 -3.93 6.98 -7.51
N ASN A 44 -3.29 7.99 -8.10
CA ASN A 44 -2.00 7.83 -8.79
C ASN A 44 -0.86 7.45 -7.83
N ALA A 45 -0.82 8.05 -6.64
CA ALA A 45 0.14 7.67 -5.61
C ALA A 45 -0.09 6.22 -5.16
N ALA A 46 -1.35 5.82 -4.94
CA ALA A 46 -1.72 4.45 -4.58
C ALA A 46 -1.31 3.43 -5.66
N GLN A 47 -1.49 3.75 -6.93
CA GLN A 47 -1.04 2.91 -8.04
C GLN A 47 0.48 2.71 -8.03
N THR A 48 1.25 3.75 -7.71
CA THR A 48 2.72 3.66 -7.59
C THR A 48 3.12 2.68 -6.49
N ILE A 49 2.44 2.71 -5.34
CA ILE A 49 2.67 1.78 -4.23
C ILE A 49 2.35 0.34 -4.64
N VAL A 50 1.21 0.11 -5.30
CA VAL A 50 0.83 -1.22 -5.80
C VAL A 50 1.81 -1.74 -6.85
N HIS A 51 2.33 -0.88 -7.72
CA HIS A 51 3.37 -1.26 -8.69
C HIS A 51 4.66 -1.69 -8.00
N SER A 52 5.12 -0.97 -6.95
CA SER A 52 6.27 -1.40 -6.14
C SER A 52 6.06 -2.80 -5.57
N ALA A 53 4.92 -3.04 -4.93
CA ALA A 53 4.58 -4.34 -4.34
C ALA A 53 4.50 -5.47 -5.39
N LYS A 54 4.09 -5.17 -6.63
CA LYS A 54 4.08 -6.16 -7.73
C LYS A 54 5.50 -6.51 -8.18
N ILE A 55 6.36 -5.52 -8.37
CA ILE A 55 7.78 -5.73 -8.76
C ILE A 55 8.47 -6.62 -7.72
N GLU A 56 8.20 -6.34 -6.46
CA GLU A 56 8.61 -7.12 -5.30
C GLU A 56 8.15 -8.59 -5.34
N ILE A 57 6.86 -8.83 -5.61
CA ILE A 57 6.32 -10.18 -5.80
C ILE A 57 6.96 -10.88 -7.00
N ASP A 58 7.19 -10.16 -8.09
CA ASP A 58 7.78 -10.75 -9.29
C ASP A 58 9.25 -11.12 -9.07
N PHE A 59 10.00 -10.32 -8.31
CA PHE A 59 11.34 -10.68 -7.82
C PHE A 59 11.30 -11.98 -7.01
N LEU A 60 10.38 -12.10 -6.04
CA LEU A 60 10.19 -13.33 -5.27
C LEU A 60 9.86 -14.54 -6.16
N LYS A 61 8.99 -14.38 -7.16
CA LYS A 61 8.64 -15.47 -8.09
C LYS A 61 9.82 -15.91 -8.95
N ILE A 62 10.64 -14.98 -9.43
CA ILE A 62 11.86 -15.31 -10.19
C ILE A 62 12.79 -16.12 -9.32
N ILE A 63 12.94 -15.69 -8.07
CA ILE A 63 13.83 -16.33 -7.12
C ILE A 63 13.33 -17.71 -6.69
N ALA A 64 12.04 -17.86 -6.39
CA ALA A 64 11.43 -19.14 -6.00
C ALA A 64 11.49 -20.21 -7.11
N LYS A 65 11.72 -19.80 -8.37
CA LYS A 65 11.95 -20.72 -9.50
C LYS A 65 13.41 -21.22 -9.57
N GLY A 66 14.33 -20.62 -8.83
CA GLY A 66 15.71 -21.11 -8.71
C GLY A 66 15.87 -21.97 -7.45
N ASP A 67 16.52 -23.11 -7.56
CA ASP A 67 16.73 -24.09 -6.47
C ASP A 67 17.59 -23.57 -5.28
N ASN A 68 17.85 -22.27 -5.17
CA ASN A 68 18.67 -21.67 -4.13
C ASN A 68 17.84 -20.91 -3.07
N ILE A 69 17.01 -21.65 -2.33
CA ILE A 69 16.13 -21.13 -1.26
C ILE A 69 16.91 -20.31 -0.20
N GLN A 70 18.14 -20.69 0.11
CA GLN A 70 18.98 -19.99 1.11
C GLN A 70 19.45 -18.61 0.61
N GLY A 71 19.75 -18.47 -0.68
CA GLY A 71 20.03 -17.17 -1.29
C GLY A 71 18.82 -16.23 -1.26
N VAL A 72 17.61 -16.79 -1.28
CA VAL A 72 16.33 -16.05 -1.24
C VAL A 72 16.11 -15.41 0.11
N GLU A 73 16.22 -16.20 1.19
CA GLU A 73 16.02 -15.73 2.56
C GLU A 73 17.03 -14.61 2.89
N ALA A 74 18.31 -14.81 2.54
CA ALA A 74 19.36 -13.82 2.78
C ALA A 74 19.18 -12.53 1.95
N ALA A 75 18.70 -12.62 0.70
CA ALA A 75 18.40 -11.45 -0.13
C ALA A 75 17.19 -10.68 0.42
N ALA A 76 16.14 -11.42 0.78
CA ALA A 76 14.88 -10.86 1.25
C ALA A 76 15.01 -10.17 2.63
N GLU A 77 15.87 -10.67 3.53
CA GLU A 77 16.22 -10.02 4.81
C GLU A 77 17.04 -8.73 4.65
N LYS A 78 17.92 -8.66 3.64
CA LYS A 78 18.79 -7.49 3.41
C LYS A 78 18.11 -6.39 2.63
N THR A 79 17.21 -6.74 1.72
CA THR A 79 16.25 -5.78 1.20
C THR A 79 15.30 -5.39 2.32
N ARG A 80 14.89 -4.12 2.40
CA ARG A 80 13.87 -3.60 3.35
C ARG A 80 12.47 -4.23 3.16
N PHE A 81 12.44 -5.35 2.45
CA PHE A 81 11.36 -6.09 1.84
C PHE A 81 10.68 -7.06 2.82
N LEU A 82 11.44 -7.68 3.72
CA LEU A 82 10.90 -8.47 4.84
C LEU A 82 11.09 -7.82 6.21
N SER A 83 11.88 -6.73 6.31
CA SER A 83 12.11 -6.05 7.57
C SER A 83 10.94 -5.12 7.94
N HIS A 84 9.77 -5.68 8.23
CA HIS A 84 9.10 -5.21 9.43
C HIS A 84 9.73 -6.05 10.54
N LYS A 85 10.76 -5.54 11.23
CA LYS A 85 10.95 -5.97 12.61
C LYS A 85 9.57 -5.78 13.24
N ALA A 86 8.92 -6.90 13.58
CA ALA A 86 7.93 -6.88 14.63
C ALA A 86 8.58 -6.05 15.75
N ASN A 87 7.95 -4.95 16.15
CA ASN A 87 8.29 -4.26 17.38
C ASN A 87 7.98 -5.23 18.53
N GLY A 88 8.83 -6.23 18.70
CA GLY A 88 9.01 -6.96 19.93
C GLY A 88 10.07 -6.23 20.72
N SER A 89 9.63 -5.63 21.82
CA SER A 89 10.37 -5.59 23.09
C SER A 89 11.86 -5.24 23.00
N GLN A 90 12.19 -3.98 23.26
CA GLN A 90 13.38 -3.66 24.07
C GLN A 90 13.03 -2.51 25.02
N GLY A 91 13.14 -2.78 26.32
CA GLY A 91 13.03 -1.80 27.41
C GLY A 91 11.70 -1.84 28.14
#